data_AF-A0A842LGM1-F1
#
_entry.id   AF-A0A842LGM1-F1
#
_cell.length_a   1.000
_cell.length_b   1.000
_cell.length_c   1.000
_cell.angle_alpha   90.00
_cell.angle_beta   90.00
_cell.angle_gamma   90.00
#
_symmetry.space_group_name_H-M   'P 1'
#
loop_
_entity.id
_entity.type
_entity.pdbx_description
1 polymer ?
#
loop_
_entity_poly.entity_id
_entity_poly.type
_entity_poly.pdbx_seq_one_letter_code
_entity_poly.pdbx_strand_id
1 'polypeptide(L)' 'MTEVGETYLCEICGNKVKVLEAGKGKLVCCGQEMKCL' A
#
# COMPACT_ATOMS: atom_id res chain seq x y z
N MET A 1 -6.59 -5.73 4.41
CA MET A 1 -6.43 -5.08 5.72
C MET A 1 -5.03 -4.54 5.77
N THR A 2 -4.89 -3.28 6.17
CA THR A 2 -3.61 -2.60 6.40
C THR A 2 -3.40 -2.39 7.88
N GLU A 3 -2.14 -2.37 8.31
CA GLU A 3 -1.74 -2.07 9.69
C GLU A 3 -0.92 -0.78 9.75
N VAL A 4 -1.05 -0.04 10.85
CA VAL A 4 -0.30 1.22 11.04
C VAL A 4 1.20 0.92 11.06
N GLY A 5 1.95 1.65 10.25
CA GLY A 5 3.39 1.51 10.13
C GLY A 5 3.86 0.68 8.93
N GLU A 6 2.99 -0.13 8.34
CA GLU A 6 3.31 -0.87 7.11
C GLU A 6 3.69 0.08 5.97
N THR A 7 4.59 -0.39 5.11
CA THR A 7 5.03 0.36 3.93
C THR A 7 4.63 -0.40 2.67
N TYR A 8 4.08 0.31 1.69
CA TYR A 8 3.62 -0.27 0.44
C TYR A 8 4.32 0.37 -0.75
N LEU A 9 4.62 -0.45 -1.77
CA LEU A 9 5.23 -0.03 -3.03
C LEU A 9 4.36 -0.45 -4.21
N CYS A 10 4.13 0.48 -5.14
CA CYS A 10 3.63 0.15 -6.47
C CYS A 10 4.81 -0.22 -7.37
N GLU A 11 4.85 -1.46 -7.85
CA GLU A 11 5.93 -1.96 -8.71
C GLU A 11 5.85 -1.42 -10.16
N ILE A 12 4.76 -0.73 -10.55
CA ILE A 12 4.63 -0.09 -11.86
C ILE A 12 5.24 1.33 -11.86
N CYS A 13 4.72 2.21 -11.01
CA CYS A 13 5.07 3.64 -11.02
C CYS A 13 6.10 4.04 -9.96
N GLY A 14 6.46 3.12 -9.05
CA GLY A 14 7.43 3.37 -7.97
C GLY A 14 6.87 4.12 -6.77
N ASN A 15 5.56 4.40 -6.71
CA ASN A 15 4.97 5.11 -5.57
C ASN A 15 5.12 4.30 -4.28
N LYS A 16 5.64 4.94 -3.24
CA LYS A 16 5.90 4.34 -1.93
C LYS A 16 5.18 5.12 -0.84
N VAL A 17 4.33 4.44 -0.06
CA VAL A 17 3.50 5.05 0.98
C VAL A 17 3.62 4.29 2.29
N LYS A 18 3.43 4.98 3.41
CA LYS A 18 3.40 4.39 4.75
C LYS A 18 2.00 4.54 5.33
N VAL A 19 1.46 3.48 5.93
CA VAL A 19 0.14 3.49 6.55
C VAL A 19 0.20 4.27 7.86
N LEU A 20 -0.60 5.34 7.96
CA LEU A 20 -0.76 6.12 9.18
C LEU A 20 -1.99 5.68 10.00
N GLU A 21 -3.03 5.20 9.32
CA GLU A 21 -4.27 4.70 9.92
C GLU A 21 -4.69 3.38 9.23
N ALA A 22 -5.10 2.39 10.03
CA ALA A 22 -5.46 1.07 9.54
C ALA A 22 -6.81 1.07 8.82
N GLY A 23 -6.96 0.19 7.82
CA GLY A 23 -8.19 0.01 7.06
C GLY A 23 -8.41 -1.43 6.65
N LYS A 24 -9.66 -1.83 6.37
CA LYS A 24 -9.98 -3.23 6.02
C LYS A 24 -9.65 -3.58 4.56
N GLY A 25 -9.57 -2.57 3.68
CA GLY A 25 -9.29 -2.73 2.25
C GLY A 25 -7.85 -3.10 1.91
N LYS A 26 -7.56 -3.18 0.61
CA LYS A 26 -6.22 -3.31 0.06
C LYS A 26 -5.84 -2.03 -0.68
N LEU A 27 -4.57 -1.64 -0.66
CA LEU A 27 -4.09 -0.49 -1.39
C LEU A 27 -3.92 -0.85 -2.86
N VAL A 28 -4.50 -0.05 -3.75
CA VAL A 28 -4.42 -0.24 -5.20
C VAL A 28 -3.81 1.01 -5.83
N CYS A 29 -2.80 0.82 -6.67
CA CYS A 29 -2.19 1.87 -7.47
C CYS A 29 -1.93 1.33 -8.89
N CYS A 30 -2.18 2.15 -9.91
CA CYS A 30 -2.06 1.73 -11.32
C CYS A 30 -2.88 0.47 -11.68
N GLY A 31 -4.04 0.28 -11.04
CA GLY A 31 -4.94 -0.85 -11.31
C GLY A 31 -4.51 -2.20 -10.73
N GLN A 32 -3.45 -2.25 -9.90
CA GLN A 32 -3.02 -3.45 -9.19
C GLN A 32 -2.91 -3.23 -7.68
N GLU A 33 -3.01 -4.32 -6.91
CA GLU A 33 -2.70 -4.30 -5.48
C GLU A 33 -1.22 -3.93 -5.27
N MET A 34 -0.96 -3.03 -4.33
CA MET A 34 0.41 -2.65 -3.95
C MET A 34 1.06 -3.75 -3.12
N LYS A 35 2.38 -3.88 -3.24
CA LYS A 35 3.18 -4.83 -2.46
C LYS A 35 3.47 -4.28 -1.07
N CYS A 36 3.14 -5.04 -0.02
CA CYS A 36 3.58 -4.76 1.34
C CYS A 36 5.07 -5.12 1.49
N LEU A 37 5.85 -4.21 2.06
CA LEU A 37 7.31 -4.32 2.25
C LEU A 37 7.66 -4.58 3.72
#